data_AF-A0A2G0E705-F1
#
_entry.id   AF-A0A2G0E705-F1
#
_cell.length_a   1.000
_cell.length_b   1.000
_cell.length_c   1.000
_cell.angle_alpha   90.00
_cell.angle_beta   90.00
_cell.angle_gamma   90.00
#
_symmetry.space_group_name_H-M   'P 1'
#
loop_
_entity.id
_entity.type
_entity.pdbx_description
1 polymer ?
#
loop_
_entity_poly.entity_id
_entity_poly.type
_entity_poly.pdbx_seq_one_letter_code
_entity_poly.pdbx_strand_id
1 'polypeptide(L)'
;QVPQNHGKAMELAGKLLLNSVPAKTKYKIWRYAEKQMTKYNDNPTNFVTELCVGPRYMGNVYPAKDFESAVWVPFEDTEMPVPIGYDHYLSQVFGDYMQLPPEKDQVSHHEAVYIDPEHSYKMYKGKYYLTKGAEKK
;
A
#
# COMPACT_ATOMS: atom_id res chain seq x y z
N GLN A 1 -13.18 -1.76 -7.69
CA GLN A 1 -13.99 -0.58 -7.31
C GLN A 1 -13.39 0.63 -8.04
N VAL A 2 -14.21 1.55 -8.56
CA VAL A 2 -13.70 2.78 -9.20
C VAL A 2 -13.39 3.79 -8.08
N PRO A 3 -12.26 4.53 -8.10
CA PRO A 3 -11.98 5.55 -7.11
C PRO A 3 -13.11 6.58 -7.04
N GLN A 4 -13.65 6.82 -5.85
CA GLN A 4 -14.76 7.75 -5.63
C GLN A 4 -14.28 9.16 -5.24
N ASN A 5 -12.97 9.31 -4.98
CA ASN A 5 -12.36 10.53 -4.44
C ASN A 5 -12.09 11.61 -5.50
N HIS A 6 -12.38 11.35 -6.77
CA HIS A 6 -12.11 12.26 -7.90
C HIS A 6 -13.38 12.84 -8.55
N GLY A 7 -14.53 12.76 -7.85
CA GLY A 7 -15.80 13.33 -8.29
C GLY A 7 -16.65 12.40 -9.16
N LYS A 8 -17.96 12.68 -9.20
CA LYS A 8 -18.98 11.81 -9.83
C LYS A 8 -18.76 11.59 -11.33
N ALA A 9 -18.20 12.57 -12.03
CA ALA A 9 -17.90 12.47 -13.46
C ALA A 9 -16.82 11.41 -13.74
N MET A 10 -15.72 11.43 -12.98
CA MET A 10 -14.66 10.43 -13.11
C MET A 10 -15.11 9.04 -12.68
N GLU A 11 -15.96 8.95 -11.66
CA GLU A 11 -16.57 7.69 -11.25
C GLU A 11 -17.40 7.08 -12.40
N LEU A 12 -18.25 7.89 -13.05
CA LEU A 12 -19.07 7.44 -14.16
C LEU A 12 -18.22 7.02 -15.37
N ALA A 13 -17.24 7.84 -15.75
CA ALA A 13 -16.32 7.53 -16.85
C ALA A 13 -15.56 6.22 -16.57
N GLY A 14 -15.07 6.04 -15.34
CA GLY A 14 -14.39 4.82 -14.93
C GLY A 14 -15.30 3.58 -14.98
N LYS A 15 -16.56 3.70 -14.55
CA LYS A 15 -17.53 2.60 -14.64
C LYS A 15 -17.84 2.22 -16.08
N LEU A 16 -18.03 3.21 -16.95
CA LEU A 16 -18.29 2.98 -18.37
C LEU A 16 -17.10 2.27 -19.02
N LEU A 17 -15.89 2.80 -18.87
CA LEU A 17 -14.68 2.17 -19.41
C LEU A 17 -14.48 0.75 -18.88
N LEU A 18 -14.69 0.54 -17.58
CA LEU A 18 -14.55 -0.78 -16.98
C LEU A 18 -15.56 -1.78 -17.54
N ASN A 19 -16.81 -1.37 -17.79
CA ASN A 19 -17.83 -2.26 -18.32
C ASN A 19 -17.73 -2.46 -19.83
N SER A 20 -17.13 -1.52 -20.57
CA SER A 20 -16.95 -1.63 -22.02
C SER A 20 -15.83 -2.60 -22.44
N VAL A 21 -14.86 -2.90 -21.57
CA VAL A 21 -13.76 -3.81 -21.90
C VAL A 21 -14.12 -5.26 -21.51
N PRO A 22 -14.13 -6.23 -22.45
CA PRO A 22 -14.40 -7.63 -22.14
C PRO A 22 -13.40 -8.24 -21.16
N ALA A 23 -13.85 -9.20 -20.33
CA ALA A 23 -13.01 -9.88 -19.35
C ALA A 23 -11.74 -10.51 -19.95
N LYS A 24 -11.85 -11.12 -21.14
CA LYS A 24 -10.70 -11.70 -21.87
C LYS A 24 -9.64 -10.65 -22.22
N THR A 25 -10.06 -9.45 -22.60
CA THR A 25 -9.16 -8.33 -22.93
C THR A 25 -8.50 -7.80 -21.66
N LYS A 26 -9.26 -7.62 -20.57
CA LYS A 26 -8.71 -7.25 -19.25
C LYS A 26 -7.62 -8.23 -18.80
N TYR A 27 -7.89 -9.53 -18.94
CA TYR A 27 -6.91 -10.56 -18.61
C TYR A 27 -5.63 -10.45 -19.46
N LYS A 28 -5.74 -10.19 -20.76
CA LYS A 28 -4.57 -9.97 -21.63
C LYS A 28 -3.76 -8.73 -21.20
N ILE A 29 -4.43 -7.63 -20.87
CA ILE A 29 -3.78 -6.41 -20.37
C ILE A 29 -3.05 -6.71 -19.06
N TRP A 30 -3.71 -7.41 -18.13
CA TRP A 30 -3.12 -7.80 -16.85
C TRP A 30 -1.88 -8.70 -17.03
N ARG A 31 -1.97 -9.76 -17.83
CA ARG A 31 -0.84 -10.65 -18.14
C ARG A 31 0.32 -9.93 -18.83
N TYR A 32 0.02 -8.96 -19.68
CA TYR A 32 1.05 -8.12 -20.30
C TYR A 32 1.76 -7.26 -19.25
N ALA A 33 1.01 -6.57 -18.37
CA ALA A 33 1.57 -5.74 -17.32
C ALA A 33 2.44 -6.57 -16.37
N GLU A 34 1.94 -7.72 -15.91
CA GLU A 34 2.69 -8.67 -15.08
C GLU A 34 4.00 -9.08 -15.75
N LYS A 35 3.97 -9.47 -17.04
CA LYS A 35 5.18 -9.83 -17.79
C LYS A 35 6.19 -8.68 -17.85
N GLN A 36 5.73 -7.43 -17.98
CA GLN A 36 6.63 -6.26 -17.98
C GLN A 36 7.22 -5.99 -16.59
N MET A 37 6.42 -6.17 -15.55
CA MET A 37 6.82 -5.93 -14.15
C MET A 37 7.82 -6.98 -13.66
N THR A 38 7.74 -8.23 -14.14
CA THR A 38 8.61 -9.34 -13.71
C THR A 38 9.78 -9.65 -14.65
N LYS A 39 9.96 -8.89 -15.74
CA LYS A 39 10.95 -9.19 -16.80
C LYS A 39 12.41 -9.25 -16.35
N TYR A 40 12.74 -8.67 -15.19
CA TYR A 40 14.09 -8.64 -14.63
C TYR A 40 14.29 -9.60 -13.45
N ASN A 41 13.29 -10.38 -13.06
CA ASN A 41 13.41 -11.29 -11.92
C ASN A 41 14.55 -12.30 -12.09
N ASP A 42 14.77 -12.78 -13.31
CA ASP A 42 15.85 -13.72 -13.65
C ASP A 42 17.17 -13.04 -14.03
N ASN A 43 17.21 -11.71 -14.01
CA ASN A 43 18.39 -10.91 -14.36
C ASN A 43 18.75 -9.99 -13.18
N PRO A 44 19.49 -10.50 -12.18
CA PRO A 44 19.83 -9.71 -11.01
C PRO A 44 20.57 -8.45 -11.42
N THR A 45 20.08 -7.31 -10.96
CA THR A 45 20.71 -6.01 -11.16
C THR A 45 21.15 -5.44 -9.81
N ASN A 46 21.98 -4.41 -9.83
CA ASN A 46 22.35 -3.69 -8.60
C ASN A 46 21.17 -2.92 -7.97
N PHE A 47 19.99 -2.98 -8.59
CA PHE A 47 18.82 -2.21 -8.22
C PHE A 47 17.55 -3.05 -8.16
N VAL A 48 16.62 -2.61 -7.32
CA VAL A 48 15.26 -3.14 -7.19
C VAL A 48 14.26 -1.98 -7.16
N THR A 49 12.98 -2.29 -7.35
CA THR A 49 11.89 -1.32 -7.30
C THR A 49 10.65 -1.96 -6.71
N GLU A 50 9.76 -1.13 -6.17
CA GLU A 50 8.49 -1.56 -5.61
C GLU A 50 7.39 -1.49 -6.67
N LEU A 51 6.65 -2.59 -6.79
CA LEU A 51 5.60 -2.73 -7.81
C LEU A 51 4.20 -2.43 -7.28
N CYS A 52 4.03 -2.39 -5.94
CA CYS A 52 2.75 -2.29 -5.26
C CYS A 52 2.64 -1.00 -4.43
N VAL A 53 2.97 0.14 -5.03
CA VAL A 53 2.97 1.45 -4.36
C VAL A 53 2.15 2.48 -5.13
N GLY A 54 1.73 3.54 -4.45
CA GLY A 54 1.03 4.65 -5.07
C GLY A 54 1.90 5.34 -6.14
N PRO A 55 1.28 6.05 -7.11
CA PRO A 55 2.01 6.69 -8.22
C PRO A 55 3.16 7.62 -7.80
N ARG A 56 3.09 8.18 -6.58
CA ARG A 56 4.17 9.01 -6.01
C ARG A 56 5.49 8.25 -5.86
N TYR A 57 5.43 6.98 -5.46
CA TYR A 57 6.60 6.14 -5.20
C TYR A 57 6.89 5.18 -6.35
N MET A 58 5.93 5.01 -7.26
CA MET A 58 6.07 4.18 -8.44
C MET A 58 7.20 4.73 -9.32
N GLY A 59 8.21 3.90 -9.56
CA GLY A 59 9.41 4.28 -10.31
C GLY A 59 10.61 4.64 -9.43
N ASN A 60 10.47 4.66 -8.10
CA ASN A 60 11.62 4.68 -7.21
C ASN A 60 12.51 3.47 -7.46
N VAL A 61 13.81 3.70 -7.52
CA VAL A 61 14.82 2.66 -7.68
C VAL A 61 15.67 2.65 -6.43
N TYR A 62 15.90 1.46 -5.88
CA TYR A 62 16.64 1.25 -4.64
C TYR A 62 17.83 0.33 -4.90
N PRO A 63 18.98 0.53 -4.24
CA PRO A 63 20.07 -0.44 -4.27
C PRO A 63 19.61 -1.82 -3.80
N ALA A 64 19.89 -2.87 -4.57
CA ALA A 64 19.53 -4.24 -4.21
C ALA A 64 20.16 -4.68 -2.86
N LYS A 65 21.36 -4.17 -2.56
CA LYS A 65 22.09 -4.39 -1.31
C LYS A 65 21.30 -3.97 -0.05
N ASP A 66 20.40 -2.99 -0.18
CA ASP A 66 19.61 -2.50 0.96
C ASP A 66 18.63 -3.58 1.47
N PHE A 67 18.35 -4.58 0.63
CA PHE A 67 17.46 -5.71 0.90
C PHE A 67 18.19 -7.07 0.90
N GLU A 68 19.53 -7.08 0.91
CA GLU A 68 20.32 -8.31 0.80
C GLU A 68 20.22 -9.20 2.05
N SER A 69 19.99 -8.60 3.21
CA SER A 69 19.79 -9.30 4.47
C SER A 69 18.88 -8.51 5.41
N ALA A 70 18.43 -9.19 6.46
CA ALA A 70 17.70 -8.55 7.55
C ALA A 70 18.64 -8.29 8.72
N VAL A 71 18.49 -7.12 9.35
CA VAL A 71 19.00 -6.85 10.69
C VAL A 71 17.83 -6.96 11.67
N TRP A 72 18.10 -7.54 12.83
CA TRP A 72 17.10 -7.68 13.90
C TRP A 72 17.23 -6.48 14.82
N VAL A 73 16.12 -5.77 15.00
CA VAL A 73 16.06 -4.59 15.86
C VAL A 73 15.05 -4.83 16.99
N PRO A 74 15.32 -4.34 18.21
CA PRO A 74 14.34 -4.35 19.28
C PRO A 74 13.09 -3.57 18.88
N PHE A 75 11.91 -4.16 19.05
CA PHE A 75 10.62 -3.54 18.82
C PHE A 75 9.63 -4.04 19.85
N GLU A 76 9.19 -3.13 20.73
CA GLU A 76 8.35 -3.45 21.89
C GLU A 76 8.95 -4.59 22.74
N ASP A 77 8.25 -5.71 22.90
CA ASP A 77 8.66 -6.89 23.66
C ASP A 77 9.30 -8.00 22.80
N THR A 78 9.58 -7.71 21.52
CA THR A 78 10.15 -8.66 20.56
C THR A 78 11.31 -8.05 19.76
N GLU A 79 11.92 -8.85 18.90
CA GLU A 79 12.79 -8.38 17.83
C GLU A 79 12.06 -8.49 16.48
N MET A 80 12.29 -7.52 15.61
CA MET A 80 11.70 -7.48 14.26
C MET A 80 12.80 -7.43 13.20
N PRO A 81 12.68 -8.20 12.11
CA PRO A 81 13.60 -8.12 10.99
C PRO A 81 13.28 -6.89 10.14
N VAL A 82 14.27 -6.06 9.88
CA VAL A 82 14.18 -4.94 8.91
C VAL A 82 15.29 -5.07 7.86
N PRO A 83 15.10 -4.55 6.63
CA PRO A 83 16.14 -4.58 5.60
C PRO A 83 17.44 -3.92 6.10
N ILE A 84 18.61 -4.47 5.77
CA ILE A 84 19.89 -3.91 6.23
C ILE A 84 20.10 -2.44 5.84
N GLY A 85 19.54 -2.01 4.69
CA GLY A 85 19.53 -0.61 4.24
C GLY A 85 18.24 0.15 4.58
N TYR A 86 17.53 -0.22 5.66
CA TYR A 86 16.25 0.40 6.03
C TYR A 86 16.33 1.93 6.10
N ASP A 87 17.42 2.48 6.66
CA ASP A 87 17.59 3.93 6.83
C ASP A 87 17.64 4.67 5.49
N HIS A 88 18.38 4.13 4.51
CA HIS A 88 18.44 4.68 3.16
C HIS A 88 17.08 4.60 2.45
N TYR A 89 16.41 3.45 2.56
CA TYR A 89 15.08 3.26 2.00
C TYR A 89 14.07 4.26 2.58
N LEU A 90 13.97 4.34 3.92
CA LEU A 90 13.02 5.21 4.60
C LEU A 90 13.30 6.69 4.31
N SER A 91 14.58 7.08 4.29
CA SER A 91 14.98 8.44 3.94
C SER A 91 14.61 8.80 2.50
N GLN A 92 14.79 7.87 1.55
CA GLN A 92 14.43 8.10 0.15
C GLN A 92 12.91 8.21 -0.05
N VAL A 93 12.11 7.40 0.65
CA VAL A 93 10.66 7.35 0.46
C VAL A 93 9.94 8.45 1.24
N PHE A 94 10.35 8.70 2.48
CA PHE A 94 9.62 9.54 3.43
C PHE A 94 10.35 10.84 3.79
N GLY A 95 11.61 11.03 3.39
CA GLY A 95 12.41 12.19 3.76
C GLY A 95 12.92 12.07 5.20
N ASP A 96 12.76 13.12 6.01
CA ASP A 96 13.12 13.09 7.43
C ASP A 96 12.09 12.28 8.25
N TYR A 97 12.11 10.97 8.06
CA TYR A 97 11.07 10.05 8.53
C TYR A 97 11.02 9.89 10.06
N MET A 98 12.04 10.39 10.77
CA MET A 98 12.11 10.39 12.23
C MET A 98 11.48 11.65 12.84
N GLN A 99 11.12 12.64 12.03
CA GLN A 99 10.35 13.80 12.48
C GLN A 99 8.86 13.60 12.23
N LEU A 100 8.06 13.92 13.25
CA LEU A 100 6.61 13.96 13.08
C LEU A 100 6.24 15.02 12.03
N PRO A 101 5.22 14.75 11.18
CA PRO A 101 4.72 15.77 10.28
C PRO A 101 4.08 16.92 11.10
N PRO A 102 3.90 18.11 10.52
CA PRO A 102 3.19 19.21 11.17
C PRO A 102 1.82 18.76 11.70
N GLU A 103 1.36 19.32 12.82
CA GLU A 103 0.12 18.91 13.51
C GLU A 103 -1.11 18.90 12.57
N LYS A 104 -1.21 19.88 11.67
CA LYS A 104 -2.28 19.95 10.65
C LYS A 104 -2.31 18.74 9.69
N ASP A 105 -1.18 18.08 9.52
CA ASP A 105 -0.98 16.94 8.62
C ASP A 105 -0.98 15.60 9.39
N GLN A 106 -1.04 15.62 10.73
CA GLN A 106 -1.22 14.44 11.59
C GLN A 106 -2.68 13.96 11.60
N VAL A 107 -3.27 13.81 10.41
CA VAL A 107 -4.64 13.33 10.21
C VAL A 107 -4.64 11.93 9.59
N SER A 108 -5.56 11.06 10.00
CA SER A 108 -5.66 9.71 9.43
C SER A 108 -6.02 9.80 7.94
N HIS A 109 -5.17 9.24 7.08
CA HIS A 109 -5.45 9.09 5.64
C HIS A 109 -6.39 7.93 5.33
N HIS A 110 -6.59 7.00 6.28
CA HIS A 110 -7.50 5.89 6.15
C HIS A 110 -8.80 6.16 6.92
N GLU A 111 -9.92 5.70 6.37
CA GLU A 111 -11.23 5.79 7.00
C GLU A 111 -11.29 4.84 8.22
N ALA A 112 -10.85 5.34 9.38
CA ALA A 112 -11.04 4.65 10.64
C ALA A 112 -12.47 4.91 11.15
N VAL A 113 -13.22 3.84 11.42
CA VAL A 113 -14.57 3.94 11.98
C VAL A 113 -14.52 4.32 13.46
N TYR A 114 -13.60 3.71 14.22
CA TYR A 114 -13.36 3.97 15.63
C TYR A 114 -11.98 3.39 16.02
N ILE A 115 -11.19 4.12 16.80
CA ILE A 115 -9.87 3.69 17.29
C ILE A 115 -9.90 3.71 18.81
N ASP A 116 -9.62 2.57 19.43
CA ASP A 116 -9.50 2.43 20.88
C ASP A 116 -8.42 1.39 21.21
N PRO A 117 -7.25 1.84 21.71
CA PRO A 117 -6.15 0.95 22.07
C PRO A 117 -6.34 0.28 23.44
N GLU A 118 -7.24 0.79 24.28
CA GLU A 118 -7.41 0.35 25.69
C GLU A 118 -8.40 -0.80 25.82
N HIS A 119 -9.35 -0.91 24.90
CA HIS A 119 -10.48 -1.83 25.01
C HIS A 119 -10.51 -2.82 23.85
N SER A 120 -10.74 -4.10 24.16
CA SER A 120 -10.92 -5.14 23.14
C SER A 120 -12.04 -4.79 22.15
N TYR A 121 -11.78 -4.97 20.85
CA TYR A 121 -12.74 -4.73 19.77
C TYR A 121 -14.10 -5.43 19.97
N LYS A 122 -14.13 -6.51 20.76
CA LYS A 122 -15.34 -7.29 21.09
C LYS A 122 -16.41 -6.43 21.79
N MET A 123 -16.01 -5.41 22.55
CA MET A 123 -16.95 -4.47 23.18
C MET A 123 -17.76 -3.66 22.16
N TYR A 124 -17.24 -3.55 20.93
CA TYR A 124 -17.87 -2.82 19.83
C TYR A 124 -18.73 -3.69 18.91
N LYS A 125 -18.95 -4.97 19.27
CA LYS A 125 -19.80 -5.88 18.49
C LYS A 125 -21.22 -5.30 18.36
N GLY A 126 -21.71 -5.19 17.13
CA GLY A 126 -23.02 -4.62 16.80
C GLY A 126 -23.07 -3.08 16.76
N LYS A 127 -21.99 -2.38 17.12
CA LYS A 127 -21.86 -0.91 17.03
C LYS A 127 -20.88 -0.46 15.93
N TYR A 128 -19.63 -0.93 16.00
CA TYR A 128 -18.57 -0.65 15.02
C TYR A 128 -17.94 -1.92 14.44
N TYR A 129 -18.02 -3.04 15.16
CA TYR A 129 -17.53 -4.36 14.74
C TYR A 129 -18.71 -5.29 14.45
N LEU A 130 -18.71 -6.01 13.32
CA LEU A 130 -19.82 -6.88 12.89
C LEU A 130 -21.20 -6.20 12.93
N THR A 131 -21.31 -5.04 12.29
CA THR A 131 -22.57 -4.30 12.16
C THR A 131 -23.45 -4.88 11.05
N LYS A 132 -24.77 -4.70 11.16
CA LYS A 132 -25.73 -5.14 10.14
C LYS A 132 -25.42 -4.44 8.80
N GLY A 133 -24.95 -5.20 7.81
CA GLY A 133 -24.56 -4.69 6.49
C GLY A 133 -23.21 -5.19 5.99
N ALA A 134 -22.34 -5.69 6.88
CA ALA A 134 -21.06 -6.30 6.49
C ALA A 134 -21.22 -7.58 5.65
N GLU A 135 -22.38 -8.23 5.72
CA GLU A 135 -22.71 -9.46 4.96
C GLU A 135 -23.23 -9.17 3.53
N LYS A 136 -23.45 -7.90 3.15
CA LYS A 136 -24.09 -7.53 1.87
C LYS A 136 -23.17 -6.84 0.85
N LYS A 137 -21.84 -6.96 0.98
CA LYS A 137 -20.90 -6.47 -0.03
C LYS A 137 -20.24 -7.61 -0.79
#